data_AF-A0A8R1E937-F1
#
_entry.id   AF-A0A8R1E937-F1
#
_cell.length_a   1.000
_cell.length_b   1.000
_cell.length_c   1.000
_cell.angle_alpha   90.00
_cell.angle_beta   90.00
_cell.angle_gamma   90.00
#
_symmetry.space_group_name_H-M   'P 1'
#
loop_
_entity.id
_entity.type
_entity.pdbx_description
1 polymer ?
#
loop_
_entity_poly.entity_id
_entity_poly.type
_entity_poly.pdbx_seq_one_letter_code
_entity_poly.pdbx_strand_id
1 'polypeptide(L)'
;MHLLRRLSIFLLALDSSSLALNVLVYSPVFGGSHSNFMGNIADSLTEVGHNVTFLVPVADVTRKNDIGVKLTKNVIIVDENAQPVDDSNMDEVLKPLWTIQNRPSDFATCFEFFIEMMKTSCEEFTSNQKVFEELSKTKFDVAIAEPITVCGLGYFAALGINKTILASSVTQYEGVVRNSGEPLDMSYVPVHGAYFDEKMSIWDRYTNWGAESVMAGNLEMMFDEEMKKYRKNLGDHIAHWRDLIPAASLFFTNSNPYLDFPRPVIQKTVPIGGISVNMEKIKSTKLDHEWDEILNKREHNMLISFGSMVKSTTMPENWR
;
A
#
# COMPACT_ATOMS: atom_id res chain seq x y z
N MET A 1 -15.62 33.86 -40.22
CA MET A 1 -14.85 32.59 -40.15
C MET A 1 -13.61 32.67 -39.24
N HIS A 2 -12.78 33.73 -39.33
CA HIS A 2 -11.59 33.87 -38.46
C HIS A 2 -11.89 34.12 -36.97
N LEU A 3 -12.99 34.81 -36.65
CA LEU A 3 -13.39 35.07 -35.26
C LEU A 3 -13.83 33.77 -34.55
N LEU A 4 -14.63 32.94 -35.22
CA LEU A 4 -15.04 31.62 -34.74
C LEU A 4 -13.85 30.68 -34.52
N ARG A 5 -12.87 30.68 -35.42
CA ARG A 5 -11.65 29.86 -35.29
C ARG A 5 -10.77 30.31 -34.11
N ARG A 6 -10.68 31.63 -33.85
CA ARG A 6 -9.98 32.17 -32.67
C ARG A 6 -10.73 31.89 -31.37
N LEU A 7 -12.06 31.94 -31.40
CA LEU A 7 -12.91 31.58 -30.25
C LEU A 7 -12.79 30.09 -29.91
N SER A 8 -12.76 29.20 -30.91
CA SER A 8 -12.57 27.76 -30.71
C SER A 8 -11.19 27.41 -30.16
N ILE A 9 -10.13 28.10 -30.62
CA ILE A 9 -8.77 27.92 -30.07
C ILE A 9 -8.69 28.44 -28.64
N PHE A 10 -9.38 29.53 -28.32
CA PHE A 10 -9.44 30.09 -26.96
C PHE A 10 -10.25 29.21 -26.00
N LEU A 11 -11.34 28.59 -26.47
CA LEU A 11 -12.13 27.62 -25.70
C LEU A 11 -11.36 26.31 -25.47
N LEU A 12 -10.61 25.81 -26.46
CA LEU A 12 -9.71 24.67 -26.30
C LEU A 12 -8.53 24.96 -25.36
N ALA A 13 -8.06 26.22 -25.31
CA ALA A 13 -7.03 26.67 -24.37
C ALA A 13 -7.58 26.91 -22.94
N LEU A 14 -8.87 27.23 -22.81
CA LEU A 14 -9.56 27.31 -21.52
C LEU A 14 -9.82 25.93 -20.92
N ASP A 15 -10.12 24.92 -21.75
CA ASP A 15 -10.26 23.50 -21.34
C ASP A 15 -8.94 22.86 -20.88
N SER A 16 -7.79 23.42 -21.27
CA SER A 16 -6.47 23.02 -20.73
C SER A 16 -6.17 23.59 -19.34
N SER A 17 -7.09 24.35 -18.74
CA SER A 17 -7.12 24.48 -17.28
C SER A 17 -7.60 23.15 -16.73
N SER A 18 -6.67 22.19 -16.54
CA SER A 18 -6.97 20.86 -16.02
C SER A 18 -7.91 20.99 -14.83
N LEU A 19 -9.10 20.40 -14.90
CA LEU A 19 -10.02 20.31 -13.77
C LEU A 19 -9.27 19.60 -12.63
N ALA A 20 -8.72 20.40 -11.71
CA ALA A 20 -8.02 19.91 -10.54
C ALA A 20 -9.02 19.19 -9.64
N LEU A 21 -9.01 17.86 -9.71
CA LEU A 21 -9.77 17.01 -8.80
C LEU A 21 -9.31 17.20 -7.36
N ASN A 22 -10.25 17.14 -6.41
CA ASN A 22 -9.95 16.97 -5.00
C ASN A 22 -9.76 15.48 -4.71
N VAL A 23 -8.52 15.09 -4.43
CA VAL A 23 -8.13 13.70 -4.21
C VAL A 23 -7.83 13.48 -2.72
N LEU A 24 -8.45 12.47 -2.12
CA LEU A 24 -8.09 12.01 -0.78
C LEU A 24 -7.22 10.76 -0.87
N VAL A 25 -5.99 10.81 -0.35
CA VAL A 25 -5.09 9.64 -0.31
C VAL A 25 -4.95 9.19 1.14
N TYR A 26 -5.37 7.97 1.44
CA TYR A 26 -5.26 7.35 2.76
C TYR A 26 -4.02 6.45 2.80
N SER A 27 -3.10 6.74 3.72
CA SER A 27 -1.84 6.00 3.87
C SER A 27 -1.52 5.82 5.35
N PRO A 28 -1.86 4.68 5.98
CA PRO A 28 -1.47 4.42 7.35
C PRO A 28 0.05 4.30 7.45
N VAL A 29 0.62 4.78 8.56
CA VAL A 29 2.08 4.76 8.78
C VAL A 29 2.44 3.69 9.79
N PHE A 30 3.16 2.70 9.29
CA PHE A 30 3.64 1.52 10.02
C PHE A 30 4.92 0.93 9.39
N GLY A 31 5.14 1.18 8.09
CA GLY A 31 6.31 0.68 7.37
C GLY A 31 6.68 1.62 6.21
N GLY A 32 7.97 1.95 6.10
CA GLY A 32 8.44 2.96 5.15
C GLY A 32 8.20 2.59 3.67
N SER A 33 8.14 1.31 3.30
CA SER A 33 7.84 0.88 1.93
C SER A 33 6.43 1.32 1.48
N HIS A 34 5.44 1.14 2.35
CA HIS A 34 4.04 1.49 2.12
C HIS A 34 3.87 3.00 2.00
N SER A 35 4.39 3.73 2.98
CA SER A 35 4.30 5.20 3.01
C SER A 35 5.05 5.84 1.84
N ASN A 36 6.21 5.30 1.43
CA ASN A 36 6.90 5.77 0.23
C ASN A 36 6.07 5.51 -1.04
N PHE A 37 5.48 4.33 -1.20
CA PHE A 37 4.67 4.02 -2.38
C PHE A 37 3.45 4.95 -2.49
N MET A 38 2.67 5.06 -1.42
CA MET A 38 1.50 5.94 -1.37
C MET A 38 1.86 7.42 -1.48
N GLY A 39 2.99 7.82 -0.89
CA GLY A 39 3.52 9.17 -1.00
C GLY A 39 3.92 9.55 -2.43
N ASN A 40 4.52 8.62 -3.19
CA ASN A 40 4.82 8.87 -4.62
C ASN A 40 3.54 9.00 -5.47
N ILE A 41 2.47 8.25 -5.15
CA ILE A 41 1.17 8.42 -5.80
C ILE A 41 0.61 9.83 -5.52
N ALA A 42 0.61 10.26 -4.26
CA ALA A 42 0.12 11.58 -3.86
C ALA A 42 0.93 12.71 -4.52
N ASP A 43 2.25 12.60 -4.53
CA ASP A 43 3.13 13.57 -5.15
C ASP A 43 2.97 13.64 -6.66
N SER A 44 2.80 12.51 -7.35
CA SER A 44 2.56 12.46 -8.79
C SER A 44 1.25 13.17 -9.17
N LEU A 45 0.21 13.02 -8.36
CA LEU A 45 -1.08 13.71 -8.55
C LEU A 45 -0.98 15.21 -8.26
N THR A 46 -0.21 15.59 -7.23
CA THR A 46 0.09 17.00 -6.92
C THR A 46 0.87 17.66 -8.06
N GLU A 47 1.86 16.97 -8.62
CA GLU A 47 2.71 17.49 -9.71
C GLU A 47 1.92 17.84 -10.97
N VAL A 48 0.88 17.06 -11.30
CA VAL A 48 0.00 17.33 -12.44
C VAL A 48 -1.17 18.27 -12.12
N GLY A 49 -1.18 18.87 -10.92
CA GLY A 49 -2.10 19.96 -10.56
C GLY A 49 -3.37 19.56 -9.82
N HIS A 50 -3.48 18.34 -9.29
CA HIS A 50 -4.63 17.96 -8.45
C HIS A 50 -4.52 18.51 -7.02
N ASN A 51 -5.67 18.75 -6.39
CA ASN A 51 -5.75 19.14 -4.98
C ASN A 51 -5.71 17.87 -4.13
N VAL A 52 -4.52 17.48 -3.68
CA VAL A 52 -4.34 16.24 -2.92
C VAL A 52 -4.33 16.52 -1.42
N THR A 53 -5.20 15.81 -0.69
CA THR A 53 -5.16 15.70 0.77
C THR A 53 -4.57 14.34 1.13
N PHE A 54 -3.42 14.32 1.82
CA PHE A 54 -2.76 13.11 2.26
C PHE A 54 -3.10 12.84 3.73
N LEU A 55 -3.92 11.82 3.96
CA LEU A 55 -4.46 11.43 5.25
C LEU A 55 -3.66 10.28 5.85
N VAL A 56 -3.11 10.51 7.04
CA VAL A 56 -2.08 9.69 7.65
C VAL A 56 -2.49 9.25 9.06
N PRO A 57 -3.25 8.15 9.18
CA PRO A 57 -3.40 7.45 10.46
C PRO A 57 -2.04 6.89 10.90
N VAL A 58 -1.61 7.22 12.11
CA VAL A 58 -0.34 6.71 12.65
C VAL A 58 -0.62 5.43 13.43
N ALA A 59 -0.08 4.32 12.95
CA ALA A 59 -0.16 3.03 13.65
C ALA A 59 1.07 2.79 14.55
N ASP A 60 2.20 3.41 14.21
CA ASP A 60 3.42 3.43 15.01
C ASP A 60 3.96 4.87 15.12
N VAL A 61 3.90 5.44 16.34
CA VAL A 61 4.32 6.83 16.57
C VAL A 61 5.81 7.06 16.31
N THR A 62 6.64 6.01 16.38
CA THR A 62 8.08 6.12 16.09
C THR A 62 8.33 6.46 14.61
N ARG A 63 7.38 6.08 13.75
CA ARG A 63 7.43 6.27 12.29
C ARG A 63 6.62 7.45 11.80
N LYS A 64 6.03 8.28 12.66
CA LYS A 64 5.11 9.36 12.26
C LYS A 64 5.64 10.35 11.22
N ASN A 65 6.96 10.46 11.07
CA ASN A 65 7.62 11.32 10.10
C ASN A 65 7.93 10.62 8.76
N ASP A 66 7.80 9.29 8.70
CA ASP A 66 8.13 8.45 7.55
C ASP A 66 6.98 8.39 6.53
N ILE A 67 6.33 9.52 6.27
CA ILE A 67 5.08 9.60 5.48
C ILE A 67 5.29 9.49 3.96
N GLY A 68 6.52 9.52 3.48
CA GLY A 68 6.89 9.32 2.07
C GLY A 68 6.61 10.49 1.11
N VAL A 69 5.68 11.39 1.42
CA VAL A 69 5.38 12.58 0.60
C VAL A 69 6.48 13.64 0.66
N LYS A 70 6.70 14.35 -0.45
CA LYS A 70 7.69 15.42 -0.61
C LYS A 70 7.06 16.68 -1.19
N LEU A 71 6.22 16.53 -2.21
CA LEU A 71 5.57 17.63 -2.92
C LEU A 71 4.22 18.01 -2.28
N THR A 72 3.41 17.01 -1.94
CA THR A 72 2.08 17.18 -1.36
C THR A 72 2.16 17.90 -0.01
N LYS A 73 1.48 19.05 0.13
CA LYS A 73 1.56 19.89 1.34
C LYS A 73 0.37 19.76 2.28
N ASN A 74 -0.80 19.43 1.77
CA ASN A 74 -1.97 19.21 2.61
C ASN A 74 -1.92 17.82 3.23
N VAL A 75 -1.23 17.71 4.37
CA VAL A 75 -1.01 16.46 5.11
C VAL A 75 -1.75 16.53 6.44
N ILE A 76 -2.61 15.54 6.70
CA ILE A 76 -3.35 15.41 7.96
C ILE A 76 -2.83 14.16 8.67
N ILE A 77 -2.04 14.38 9.72
CA ILE A 77 -1.52 13.31 10.58
C ILE A 77 -2.47 13.12 11.76
N VAL A 78 -2.88 11.87 11.99
CA VAL A 78 -3.76 11.49 13.11
C VAL A 78 -2.99 10.54 14.02
N ASP A 79 -2.42 11.10 15.10
CA ASP A 79 -1.55 10.40 16.05
C ASP A 79 -2.00 10.48 17.52
N GLU A 80 -3.16 11.09 17.81
CA GLU A 80 -3.61 11.42 19.17
C GLU A 80 -3.63 10.23 20.15
N ASN A 81 -3.91 9.02 19.67
CA ASN A 81 -3.92 7.79 20.48
C ASN A 81 -2.82 6.79 20.08
N ALA A 82 -1.99 7.12 19.09
CA ALA A 82 -1.01 6.20 18.53
C ALA A 82 0.06 5.84 19.57
N GLN A 83 0.30 4.55 19.73
CA GLN A 83 1.30 4.02 20.65
C GLN A 83 2.63 3.76 19.93
N PRO A 84 3.77 3.82 20.64
CA PRO A 84 5.04 3.34 20.10
C PRO A 84 5.02 1.82 19.99
N VAL A 85 5.50 1.33 18.85
CA VAL A 85 5.88 -0.08 18.72
C VAL A 85 7.23 -0.27 19.38
N ASP A 86 7.32 -1.21 20.33
CA ASP A 86 8.59 -1.58 20.96
C ASP A 86 9.45 -2.35 19.95
N ASP A 87 10.60 -1.76 19.59
CA ASP A 87 11.57 -2.35 18.65
C ASP A 87 12.07 -3.73 19.08
N SER A 88 12.19 -3.99 20.38
CA SER A 88 12.65 -5.28 20.89
C SER A 88 11.59 -6.37 20.68
N ASN A 89 10.32 -6.01 20.87
CA ASN A 89 9.19 -6.87 20.58
C ASN A 89 9.06 -7.11 19.06
N MET A 90 9.29 -6.06 18.25
CA MET A 90 9.28 -6.18 16.79
C MET A 90 10.41 -7.08 16.28
N ASP A 91 11.62 -7.00 16.83
CA ASP A 91 12.73 -7.88 16.46
C ASP A 91 12.41 -9.36 16.75
N GLU A 92 11.77 -9.66 17.89
CA GLU A 92 11.33 -11.02 18.22
C GLU A 92 10.22 -11.52 17.30
N VAL A 93 9.23 -10.67 17.00
CA VAL A 93 8.12 -10.95 16.09
C VAL A 93 8.60 -11.23 14.66
N LEU A 94 9.61 -10.49 14.19
CA LEU A 94 10.12 -10.61 12.82
C LEU A 94 11.22 -11.65 12.66
N LYS A 95 11.85 -12.11 13.74
CA LYS A 95 12.91 -13.13 13.70
C LYS A 95 12.52 -14.42 12.96
N PRO A 96 11.29 -14.96 13.08
CA PRO A 96 10.86 -16.14 12.32
C PRO A 96 10.90 -15.96 10.80
N LEU A 97 10.84 -14.72 10.29
CA LEU A 97 10.93 -14.44 8.85
C LEU A 97 12.26 -14.89 8.22
N TRP A 98 13.33 -15.00 9.02
CA TRP A 98 14.58 -15.58 8.53
C TRP A 98 14.41 -17.04 8.13
N THR A 99 13.61 -17.81 8.86
CA THR A 99 13.52 -19.26 8.74
C THR A 99 12.21 -19.76 8.15
N ILE A 100 11.34 -18.85 7.69
CA ILE A 100 10.02 -19.19 7.15
C ILE A 100 10.16 -20.11 5.93
N GLN A 101 9.38 -21.20 5.91
CA GLN A 101 9.41 -22.19 4.81
C GLN A 101 8.13 -22.16 3.99
N ASN A 102 7.32 -21.11 4.13
CA ASN A 102 6.07 -20.91 3.40
C ASN A 102 5.06 -22.05 3.57
N ARG A 103 5.09 -22.74 4.71
CA ARG A 103 4.04 -23.70 5.07
C ARG A 103 2.80 -22.91 5.52
N PRO A 104 1.59 -23.45 5.33
CA PRO A 104 0.38 -22.82 5.87
C PRO A 104 0.49 -22.50 7.36
N SER A 105 1.17 -23.35 8.14
CA SER A 105 1.44 -23.13 9.56
C SER A 105 2.31 -21.90 9.82
N ASP A 106 3.24 -21.58 8.93
CA ASP A 106 4.17 -20.48 9.13
C ASP A 106 3.43 -19.14 8.99
N PHE A 107 2.50 -19.06 8.03
CA PHE A 107 1.71 -17.85 7.78
C PHE A 107 0.56 -17.64 8.76
N ALA A 108 0.20 -18.64 9.56
CA ALA A 108 -0.88 -18.54 10.52
C ALA A 108 -0.64 -17.41 11.54
N THR A 109 0.61 -17.22 11.99
CA THR A 109 0.99 -16.22 12.99
C THR A 109 1.97 -15.17 12.48
N CYS A 110 2.55 -15.36 11.29
CA CYS A 110 3.59 -14.49 10.71
C CYS A 110 3.26 -12.99 10.70
N PHE A 111 1.98 -12.64 10.58
CA PHE A 111 1.50 -11.25 10.50
C PHE A 111 0.57 -10.85 11.64
N GLU A 112 0.45 -11.67 12.69
CA GLU A 112 -0.47 -11.41 13.81
C GLU A 112 -0.24 -10.04 14.45
N PHE A 113 1.03 -9.69 14.69
CA PHE A 113 1.41 -8.38 15.19
C PHE A 113 0.91 -7.23 14.31
N PHE A 114 1.10 -7.33 12.98
CA PHE A 114 0.65 -6.31 12.04
C PHE A 114 -0.88 -6.25 11.99
N ILE A 115 -1.55 -7.39 12.09
CA ILE A 115 -3.01 -7.49 12.11
C ILE A 115 -3.59 -6.77 13.34
N GLU A 116 -3.04 -7.03 14.54
CA GLU A 116 -3.48 -6.35 15.77
C GLU A 116 -3.22 -4.84 15.70
N MET A 117 -2.07 -4.43 15.17
CA MET A 117 -1.73 -3.03 14.98
C MET A 117 -2.73 -2.33 14.04
N MET A 118 -3.07 -2.93 12.89
CA MET A 118 -4.04 -2.37 11.94
C MET A 118 -5.43 -2.24 12.55
N LYS A 119 -5.91 -3.28 13.24
CA LYS A 119 -7.22 -3.23 13.94
C LYS A 119 -7.27 -2.14 15.01
N THR A 120 -6.19 -1.95 15.75
CA THR A 120 -6.11 -0.93 16.80
C THR A 120 -6.08 0.46 16.19
N SER A 121 -5.18 0.67 15.23
CA SER A 121 -5.04 1.93 14.50
C SER A 121 -6.36 2.34 13.82
N CYS A 122 -7.11 1.39 13.24
CA CYS A 122 -8.40 1.70 12.64
C CYS A 122 -9.43 2.20 13.65
N GLU A 123 -9.54 1.58 14.83
CA GLU A 123 -10.48 2.01 15.87
C GLU A 123 -10.12 3.40 16.40
N GLU A 124 -8.84 3.63 16.71
CA GLU A 124 -8.34 4.90 17.19
C GLU A 124 -8.55 6.02 16.17
N PHE A 125 -8.18 5.78 14.92
CA PHE A 125 -8.36 6.73 13.82
C PHE A 125 -9.84 7.10 13.60
N THR A 126 -10.71 6.11 13.53
CA THR A 126 -12.14 6.35 13.25
C THR A 126 -12.90 6.94 14.44
N SER A 127 -12.35 6.86 15.66
CA SER A 127 -12.89 7.55 16.83
C SER A 127 -12.69 9.08 16.77
N ASN A 128 -11.77 9.57 15.94
CA ASN A 128 -11.47 10.99 15.80
C ASN A 128 -12.53 11.72 14.96
N GLN A 129 -13.59 12.18 15.62
CA GLN A 129 -14.68 12.91 14.98
C GLN A 129 -14.24 14.28 14.42
N LYS A 130 -13.25 14.92 15.03
CA LYS A 130 -12.76 16.24 14.59
C LYS A 130 -12.18 16.18 13.18
N VAL A 131 -11.33 15.19 12.89
CA VAL A 131 -10.75 14.98 11.56
C VAL A 131 -11.84 14.62 10.54
N PHE A 132 -12.81 13.80 10.94
CA PHE A 132 -13.95 13.44 10.08
C PHE A 132 -14.80 14.67 9.72
N GLU A 133 -15.14 15.50 10.70
CA GLU A 133 -15.86 16.76 10.50
C GLU A 133 -15.09 17.75 9.62
N GLU A 134 -13.76 17.78 9.70
CA GLU A 134 -12.93 18.60 8.83
C GLU A 134 -12.96 18.10 7.38
N LEU A 135 -12.76 16.81 7.17
CA LEU A 135 -12.73 16.20 5.84
C LEU A 135 -14.10 16.24 5.16
N SER A 136 -15.20 16.09 5.91
CA SER A 136 -16.57 16.16 5.37
C SER A 136 -16.96 17.54 4.80
N LYS A 137 -16.22 18.61 5.16
CA LYS A 137 -16.40 19.95 4.56
C LYS A 137 -15.92 20.01 3.11
N THR A 138 -15.05 19.07 2.71
CA THR A 138 -14.49 19.02 1.36
C THR A 138 -15.19 17.96 0.54
N LYS A 139 -15.67 18.33 -0.65
CA LYS A 139 -16.19 17.37 -1.61
C LYS A 139 -15.03 16.77 -2.40
N PHE A 140 -14.63 15.56 -2.01
CA PHE A 140 -13.62 14.80 -2.74
C PHE A 140 -14.22 14.15 -4.00
N ASP A 141 -13.49 14.23 -5.10
CA ASP A 141 -13.88 13.65 -6.38
C ASP A 141 -13.48 12.17 -6.48
N VAL A 142 -12.37 11.79 -5.84
CA VAL A 142 -11.83 10.43 -5.83
C VAL A 142 -11.01 10.22 -4.56
N ALA A 143 -10.99 8.99 -4.06
CA ALA A 143 -10.14 8.61 -2.95
C ALA A 143 -9.28 7.37 -3.27
N ILE A 144 -8.07 7.32 -2.72
CA ILE A 144 -7.09 6.24 -2.95
C ILE A 144 -6.69 5.66 -1.60
N ALA A 145 -6.81 4.35 -1.44
CA ALA A 145 -6.36 3.65 -0.24
C ALA A 145 -5.54 2.41 -0.59
N GLU A 146 -4.54 2.13 0.24
CA GLU A 146 -3.89 0.84 0.20
C GLU A 146 -4.77 -0.22 0.88
N PRO A 147 -5.10 -1.33 0.20
CA PRO A 147 -5.98 -2.36 0.75
C PRO A 147 -5.24 -3.33 1.67
N ILE A 148 -4.21 -2.87 2.38
CA ILE A 148 -3.65 -3.61 3.53
C ILE A 148 -4.58 -3.51 4.75
N THR A 149 -5.47 -2.52 4.77
CA THR A 149 -6.56 -2.33 5.73
C THR A 149 -7.80 -1.90 4.97
N VAL A 150 -9.01 -2.28 5.43
CA VAL A 150 -10.27 -1.77 4.86
C VAL A 150 -10.77 -0.51 5.56
N CYS A 151 -10.05 -0.05 6.58
CA CYS A 151 -10.42 1.13 7.35
C CYS A 151 -10.57 2.38 6.47
N GLY A 152 -9.63 2.60 5.55
CA GLY A 152 -9.69 3.70 4.58
C GLY A 152 -10.94 3.64 3.69
N LEU A 153 -11.32 2.46 3.21
CA LEU A 153 -12.52 2.28 2.38
C LEU A 153 -13.80 2.55 3.16
N GLY A 154 -13.90 2.05 4.40
CA GLY A 154 -15.01 2.35 5.29
C GLY A 154 -15.13 3.85 5.57
N TYR A 155 -13.99 4.52 5.80
CA TYR A 155 -13.92 5.96 6.02
C TYR A 155 -14.36 6.77 4.79
N PHE A 156 -13.94 6.38 3.59
CA PHE A 156 -14.37 7.02 2.34
C PHE A 156 -15.86 6.88 2.10
N ALA A 157 -16.42 5.69 2.37
CA ALA A 157 -17.86 5.45 2.27
C ALA A 157 -18.65 6.32 3.26
N ALA A 158 -18.16 6.48 4.50
CA ALA A 158 -18.76 7.37 5.49
C ALA A 158 -18.72 8.85 5.07
N LEU A 159 -17.66 9.28 4.37
CA LEU A 159 -17.55 10.61 3.76
C LEU A 159 -18.42 10.79 2.50
N GLY A 160 -19.10 9.74 2.03
CA GLY A 160 -19.92 9.75 0.81
C GLY A 160 -19.11 9.71 -0.49
N ILE A 161 -17.86 9.25 -0.44
CA ILE A 161 -16.98 9.15 -1.61
C ILE A 161 -17.19 7.79 -2.29
N ASN A 162 -17.88 7.80 -3.43
CA ASN A 162 -18.19 6.57 -4.18
C ASN A 162 -17.11 6.16 -5.19
N LYS A 163 -16.23 7.09 -5.58
CA LYS A 163 -15.16 6.83 -6.56
C LYS A 163 -13.88 6.53 -5.81
N THR A 164 -13.52 5.25 -5.73
CA THR A 164 -12.34 4.79 -5.02
C THR A 164 -11.36 4.07 -5.94
N ILE A 165 -10.08 4.14 -5.58
CA ILE A 165 -8.98 3.43 -6.21
C ILE A 165 -8.24 2.66 -5.12
N LEU A 166 -7.96 1.39 -5.36
CA LEU A 166 -7.07 0.60 -4.51
C LEU A 166 -5.64 0.77 -5.01
N ALA A 167 -4.67 0.88 -4.12
CA ALA A 167 -3.26 0.95 -4.49
C ALA A 167 -2.41 0.06 -3.57
N SER A 168 -2.00 -1.11 -4.05
CA SER A 168 -1.15 -2.02 -3.28
C SER A 168 0.33 -1.70 -3.50
N SER A 169 1.07 -1.47 -2.41
CA SER A 169 2.53 -1.27 -2.45
C SER A 169 3.32 -2.57 -2.67
N VAL A 170 2.62 -3.72 -2.66
CA VAL A 170 3.15 -5.02 -3.06
C VAL A 170 2.51 -5.44 -4.40
N THR A 171 2.89 -6.61 -4.90
CA THR A 171 2.33 -7.13 -6.15
C THR A 171 0.83 -7.38 -6.04
N GLN A 172 0.38 -8.04 -4.97
CA GLN A 172 -1.02 -8.28 -4.61
C GLN A 172 -1.12 -8.75 -3.15
N TYR A 173 -2.31 -8.61 -2.54
CA TYR A 173 -2.65 -9.19 -1.25
C TYR A 173 -3.69 -10.30 -1.45
N GLU A 174 -3.43 -11.50 -0.93
CA GLU A 174 -4.24 -12.70 -1.16
C GLU A 174 -5.73 -12.47 -0.84
N GLY A 175 -6.03 -11.90 0.33
CA GLY A 175 -7.42 -11.59 0.73
C GLY A 175 -8.08 -10.49 -0.10
N VAL A 176 -7.31 -9.55 -0.67
CA VAL A 176 -7.86 -8.52 -1.56
C VAL A 176 -8.16 -9.11 -2.93
N VAL A 177 -7.25 -9.90 -3.49
CA VAL A 177 -7.42 -10.55 -4.80
C VAL A 177 -8.66 -11.41 -4.79
N ARG A 178 -8.80 -12.26 -3.78
CA ARG A 178 -9.96 -13.14 -3.56
C ARG A 178 -11.30 -12.41 -3.53
N ASN A 179 -11.31 -11.16 -3.07
CA ASN A 179 -12.52 -10.34 -2.94
C ASN A 179 -12.63 -9.21 -3.98
N SER A 180 -11.71 -9.13 -4.95
CA SER A 180 -11.67 -8.04 -5.96
C SER A 180 -12.29 -8.41 -7.31
N GLY A 181 -12.57 -9.70 -7.52
CA GLY A 181 -13.03 -10.29 -8.78
C GLY A 181 -11.89 -10.79 -9.68
N GLU A 182 -10.64 -10.74 -9.20
CA GLU A 182 -9.48 -11.26 -9.90
C GLU A 182 -9.48 -12.80 -9.96
N PRO A 183 -8.98 -13.41 -11.04
CA PRO A 183 -8.74 -14.86 -11.10
C PRO A 183 -7.70 -15.30 -10.05
N LEU A 184 -7.96 -16.43 -9.40
CA LEU A 184 -7.05 -17.06 -8.44
C LEU A 184 -6.32 -18.23 -9.10
N ASP A 185 -5.03 -18.06 -9.37
CA ASP A 185 -4.22 -19.00 -10.14
C ASP A 185 -3.09 -19.66 -9.32
N MET A 186 -3.46 -20.30 -8.20
CA MET A 186 -2.51 -20.90 -7.23
C MET A 186 -1.72 -22.11 -7.74
N SER A 187 -1.93 -22.52 -9.00
CA SER A 187 -1.21 -23.65 -9.59
C SER A 187 0.14 -23.27 -10.23
N TYR A 188 0.36 -21.98 -10.46
CA TYR A 188 1.61 -21.45 -11.05
C TYR A 188 1.96 -20.04 -10.56
N VAL A 189 1.06 -19.33 -9.86
CA VAL A 189 1.37 -18.05 -9.19
C VAL A 189 1.70 -18.34 -7.73
N PRO A 190 2.95 -18.14 -7.27
CA PRO A 190 3.31 -18.30 -5.88
C PRO A 190 2.63 -17.25 -4.99
N VAL A 191 2.23 -17.67 -3.79
CA VAL A 191 1.78 -16.76 -2.72
C VAL A 191 2.90 -15.81 -2.32
N HIS A 192 2.56 -14.64 -1.78
CA HIS A 192 3.56 -13.69 -1.33
C HIS A 192 4.54 -14.32 -0.33
N GLY A 193 5.85 -14.18 -0.61
CA GLY A 193 6.92 -14.75 0.21
C GLY A 193 7.29 -16.20 -0.10
N ALA A 194 6.58 -16.88 -1.01
CA ALA A 194 6.87 -18.25 -1.42
C ALA A 194 8.33 -18.46 -1.90
N TYR A 195 8.89 -19.65 -1.64
CA TYR A 195 10.27 -20.02 -2.03
C TYR A 195 10.31 -20.78 -3.36
N PHE A 196 9.15 -21.23 -3.84
CA PHE A 196 8.99 -21.91 -5.11
C PHE A 196 8.66 -20.92 -6.23
N ASP A 197 9.03 -21.28 -7.45
CA ASP A 197 8.86 -20.48 -8.66
C ASP A 197 7.57 -20.88 -9.41
N GLU A 198 7.43 -20.45 -10.66
CA GLU A 198 6.29 -20.84 -11.51
C GLU A 198 6.22 -22.36 -11.83
N LYS A 199 7.29 -23.10 -11.56
CA LYS A 199 7.41 -24.55 -11.82
C LYS A 199 7.18 -25.36 -10.54
N MET A 200 5.93 -25.40 -10.12
CA MET A 200 5.51 -26.13 -8.93
C MET A 200 5.17 -27.61 -9.21
N SER A 201 5.62 -28.51 -8.34
CA SER A 201 5.11 -29.88 -8.27
C SER A 201 3.67 -29.91 -7.76
N ILE A 202 2.99 -31.05 -7.84
CA ILE A 202 1.62 -31.18 -7.32
C ILE A 202 1.54 -30.87 -5.81
N TRP A 203 2.59 -31.20 -5.06
CA TRP A 203 2.67 -30.93 -3.64
C TRP A 203 2.93 -29.45 -3.36
N ASP A 204 3.82 -28.82 -4.13
CA ASP A 204 4.08 -27.38 -4.00
C ASP A 204 2.81 -26.58 -4.29
N ARG A 205 2.02 -26.96 -5.31
CA ARG A 205 0.72 -26.34 -5.61
C ARG A 205 -0.27 -26.46 -4.46
N TYR A 206 -0.33 -27.64 -3.83
CA TYR A 206 -1.20 -27.85 -2.67
C TYR A 206 -0.76 -27.00 -1.47
N THR A 207 0.54 -26.95 -1.20
CA THR A 207 1.12 -26.10 -0.16
C THR A 207 0.89 -24.62 -0.45
N ASN A 208 1.05 -24.18 -1.70
CA ASN A 208 0.80 -22.82 -2.15
C ASN A 208 -0.66 -22.41 -1.94
N TRP A 209 -1.61 -23.24 -2.38
CA TRP A 209 -3.04 -23.01 -2.14
C TRP A 209 -3.39 -22.96 -0.65
N GLY A 210 -2.82 -23.86 0.16
CA GLY A 210 -3.02 -23.86 1.60
C GLY A 210 -2.48 -22.59 2.27
N ALA A 211 -1.31 -22.13 1.85
CA ALA A 211 -0.69 -20.90 2.34
C ALA A 211 -1.51 -19.67 1.96
N GLU A 212 -1.92 -19.57 0.69
CA GLU A 212 -2.83 -18.50 0.23
C GLU A 212 -4.14 -18.51 1.04
N SER A 213 -4.70 -19.68 1.32
CA SER A 213 -5.94 -19.77 2.10
C SER A 213 -5.80 -19.27 3.54
N VAL A 214 -4.66 -19.54 4.18
CA VAL A 214 -4.36 -19.00 5.52
C VAL A 214 -4.12 -17.49 5.46
N MET A 215 -3.32 -17.01 4.52
CA MET A 215 -3.01 -15.58 4.38
C MET A 215 -4.24 -14.74 4.03
N ALA A 216 -5.04 -15.19 3.06
CA ALA A 216 -6.32 -14.58 2.72
C ALA A 216 -7.26 -14.59 3.93
N GLY A 217 -7.42 -15.74 4.60
CA GLY A 217 -8.27 -15.86 5.78
C GLY A 217 -7.89 -14.91 6.90
N ASN A 218 -6.59 -14.79 7.21
CA ASN A 218 -6.08 -13.85 8.21
C ASN A 218 -6.43 -12.40 7.87
N LEU A 219 -6.26 -12.01 6.60
CA LEU A 219 -6.57 -10.65 6.15
C LEU A 219 -8.09 -10.39 6.16
N GLU A 220 -8.92 -11.35 5.75
CA GLU A 220 -10.38 -11.23 5.79
C GLU A 220 -10.92 -11.12 7.21
N MET A 221 -10.38 -11.90 8.17
CA MET A 221 -10.74 -11.79 9.58
C MET A 221 -10.39 -10.42 10.14
N MET A 222 -9.23 -9.88 9.78
CA MET A 222 -8.85 -8.51 10.13
C MET A 222 -9.86 -7.50 9.58
N PHE A 223 -10.25 -7.63 8.30
CA PHE A 223 -11.22 -6.74 7.67
C PHE A 223 -12.61 -6.82 8.31
N ASP A 224 -13.06 -8.00 8.72
CA ASP A 224 -14.32 -8.18 9.44
C ASP A 224 -14.30 -7.45 10.80
N GLU A 225 -13.19 -7.47 11.53
CA GLU A 225 -13.03 -6.76 12.81
C GLU A 225 -12.89 -5.24 12.62
N GLU A 226 -12.09 -4.78 11.66
CA GLU A 226 -11.99 -3.37 11.29
C GLU A 226 -13.35 -2.79 10.90
N MET A 227 -14.14 -3.55 10.14
CA MET A 227 -15.49 -3.15 9.77
C MET A 227 -16.42 -2.93 10.96
N LYS A 228 -16.38 -3.83 11.95
CA LYS A 228 -17.16 -3.64 13.18
C LYS A 228 -16.74 -2.35 13.89
N LYS A 229 -15.44 -2.08 13.95
CA LYS A 229 -14.87 -0.90 14.62
C LYS A 229 -15.25 0.41 13.90
N TYR A 230 -15.03 0.50 12.59
CA TYR A 230 -15.36 1.75 11.87
C TYR A 230 -16.87 1.97 11.76
N ARG A 231 -17.70 0.92 11.65
CA ARG A 231 -19.17 1.07 11.66
C ARG A 231 -19.70 1.55 13.00
N LYS A 232 -19.14 1.03 14.10
CA LYS A 232 -19.43 1.52 15.45
C LYS A 232 -19.16 3.02 15.59
N ASN A 233 -18.07 3.52 14.98
CA ASN A 233 -17.64 4.91 15.14
C ASN A 233 -18.23 5.89 14.11
N LEU A 234 -18.52 5.43 12.88
CA LEU A 234 -18.92 6.27 11.74
C LEU A 234 -20.35 5.97 11.23
N GLY A 235 -20.96 4.87 11.69
CA GLY A 235 -22.34 4.49 11.42
C GLY A 235 -22.49 3.14 10.72
N ASP A 236 -23.52 2.38 11.12
CA ASP A 236 -23.79 1.03 10.62
C ASP A 236 -24.27 0.96 9.16
N HIS A 237 -24.57 2.11 8.55
CA HIS A 237 -25.04 2.21 7.16
C HIS A 237 -23.92 2.01 6.13
N ILE A 238 -22.64 2.06 6.54
CA ILE A 238 -21.48 1.87 5.66
C ILE A 238 -21.53 0.47 5.06
N ALA A 239 -21.37 0.34 3.74
CA ALA A 239 -21.42 -0.94 3.02
C ALA A 239 -20.37 -1.95 3.53
N HIS A 240 -20.59 -3.23 3.26
CA HIS A 240 -19.66 -4.28 3.71
C HIS A 240 -18.35 -4.15 2.92
N TRP A 241 -17.20 -4.46 3.53
CA TRP A 241 -15.92 -4.34 2.84
C TRP A 241 -15.84 -5.24 1.58
N ARG A 242 -16.46 -6.43 1.63
CA ARG A 242 -16.70 -7.33 0.47
C ARG A 242 -17.48 -6.68 -0.69
N ASP A 243 -18.22 -5.59 -0.44
CA ASP A 243 -18.84 -4.79 -1.50
C ASP A 243 -17.95 -3.62 -1.92
N LEU A 244 -17.23 -3.02 -0.96
CA LEU A 244 -16.35 -1.86 -1.19
C LEU A 244 -15.11 -2.19 -2.04
N ILE A 245 -14.46 -3.34 -1.80
CA ILE A 245 -13.28 -3.77 -2.57
C ILE A 245 -13.60 -3.94 -4.06
N PRO A 246 -14.59 -4.75 -4.48
CA PRO A 246 -14.88 -4.94 -5.90
C PRO A 246 -15.47 -3.69 -6.56
N ALA A 247 -16.12 -2.80 -5.80
CA ALA A 247 -16.66 -1.53 -6.30
C ALA A 247 -15.59 -0.48 -6.65
N ALA A 248 -14.34 -0.65 -6.21
CA ALA A 248 -13.26 0.24 -6.58
C ALA A 248 -13.06 0.28 -8.10
N SER A 249 -12.92 1.49 -8.64
CA SER A 249 -12.88 1.74 -10.09
C SER A 249 -11.58 1.24 -10.73
N LEU A 250 -10.47 1.31 -9.98
CA LEU A 250 -9.15 0.85 -10.40
C LEU A 250 -8.45 0.17 -9.23
N PHE A 251 -7.54 -0.74 -9.55
CA PHE A 251 -6.63 -1.37 -8.61
C PHE A 251 -5.18 -1.23 -9.12
N PHE A 252 -4.44 -0.29 -8.55
CA PHE A 252 -3.02 -0.16 -8.78
C PHE A 252 -2.24 -1.21 -7.99
N THR A 253 -1.28 -1.85 -8.65
CA THR A 253 -0.40 -2.84 -8.03
C THR A 253 1.05 -2.46 -8.27
N ASN A 254 1.91 -2.65 -7.26
CA ASN A 254 3.35 -2.45 -7.41
C ASN A 254 3.99 -3.67 -8.10
N SER A 255 3.54 -3.95 -9.32
CA SER A 255 3.96 -5.05 -10.17
C SER A 255 4.53 -4.52 -11.49
N ASN A 256 5.49 -5.25 -12.07
CA ASN A 256 5.97 -5.03 -13.41
C ASN A 256 5.73 -6.31 -14.23
N PRO A 257 4.85 -6.31 -15.25
CA PRO A 257 4.50 -7.51 -16.01
C PRO A 257 5.65 -8.23 -16.71
N TYR A 258 6.80 -7.55 -16.90
CA TYR A 258 8.00 -8.17 -17.48
C TYR A 258 8.87 -8.89 -16.45
N LEU A 259 8.65 -8.64 -15.16
CA LEU A 259 9.42 -9.21 -14.05
C LEU A 259 8.56 -10.11 -13.15
N ASP A 260 7.27 -9.83 -13.07
CA ASP A 260 6.32 -10.55 -12.21
C ASP A 260 5.86 -11.86 -12.86
N PHE A 261 5.31 -12.75 -12.04
CA PHE A 261 4.75 -14.01 -12.52
C PHE A 261 3.58 -13.74 -13.49
N PRO A 262 3.54 -14.43 -14.65
CA PRO A 262 2.44 -14.26 -15.58
C PRO A 262 1.16 -14.74 -14.93
N ARG A 263 0.13 -13.89 -14.90
CA ARG A 263 -1.19 -14.25 -14.40
C ARG A 263 -2.29 -13.50 -15.15
N PRO A 264 -3.51 -14.06 -15.22
CA PRO A 264 -4.70 -13.33 -15.62
C PRO A 264 -4.93 -12.13 -14.69
N VAL A 265 -5.23 -10.98 -15.29
CA VAL A 265 -5.65 -9.78 -14.56
C VAL A 265 -6.86 -9.17 -15.26
N ILE A 266 -7.80 -8.65 -14.50
CA ILE A 266 -8.93 -7.89 -15.03
C ILE A 266 -8.51 -6.48 -15.43
N GLN A 267 -9.29 -5.85 -16.33
CA GLN A 267 -8.94 -4.56 -16.93
C GLN A 267 -8.82 -3.39 -15.93
N LYS A 268 -9.46 -3.49 -14.76
CA LYS A 268 -9.35 -2.45 -13.72
C LYS A 268 -8.03 -2.52 -12.94
N THR A 269 -7.27 -3.62 -13.06
CA THR A 269 -5.98 -3.78 -12.39
C THR A 269 -4.86 -3.26 -13.27
N VAL A 270 -4.19 -2.21 -12.80
CA VAL A 270 -3.15 -1.51 -13.57
C VAL A 270 -1.82 -1.62 -12.81
N PRO A 271 -0.82 -2.32 -13.37
CA PRO A 271 0.50 -2.41 -12.77
C PRO A 271 1.23 -1.06 -12.90
N ILE A 272 1.68 -0.53 -11.77
CA ILE A 272 2.45 0.73 -11.66
C ILE A 272 3.81 0.51 -10.98
N GLY A 273 4.35 -0.71 -11.08
CA GLY A 273 5.63 -1.07 -10.50
C GLY A 273 6.75 -0.15 -10.96
N GLY A 274 7.54 0.33 -10.00
CA GLY A 274 8.63 1.28 -10.26
C GLY A 274 8.24 2.75 -10.15
N ILE A 275 7.02 3.09 -9.75
CA ILE A 275 6.59 4.49 -9.50
C ILE A 275 7.50 5.23 -8.51
N SER A 276 8.09 4.52 -7.54
CA SER A 276 9.02 5.07 -6.56
C SER A 276 10.46 5.24 -7.10
N VAL A 277 10.76 4.78 -8.31
CA VAL A 277 12.10 4.81 -8.91
C VAL A 277 12.30 6.12 -9.69
N ASN A 278 13.05 7.05 -9.09
CA ASN A 278 13.40 8.29 -9.76
C ASN A 278 14.71 8.13 -10.56
N MET A 279 14.57 7.84 -11.87
CA MET A 279 15.70 7.63 -12.77
C MET A 279 16.57 8.88 -12.96
N GLU A 280 16.00 10.08 -12.93
CA GLU A 280 16.76 11.34 -13.05
C GLU A 280 17.61 11.59 -11.81
N LYS A 281 17.06 11.36 -10.62
CA LYS A 281 17.79 11.39 -9.36
C LYS A 281 18.91 10.36 -9.39
N ILE A 282 18.65 9.13 -9.80
CA ILE A 282 19.70 8.08 -9.87
C ILE A 282 20.85 8.53 -10.78
N LYS A 283 20.55 9.06 -11.98
CA LYS A 283 21.57 9.51 -12.93
C LYS A 283 22.33 10.76 -12.47
N SER A 284 21.68 11.65 -11.73
CA SER A 284 22.28 12.90 -11.24
C SER A 284 23.00 12.74 -9.91
N THR A 285 22.70 11.71 -9.13
CA THR A 285 23.31 11.46 -7.82
C THR A 285 24.77 11.06 -8.01
N LYS A 286 25.67 11.86 -7.47
CA LYS A 286 27.07 11.47 -7.30
C LYS A 286 27.22 10.79 -5.95
N LEU A 287 27.88 9.62 -5.95
CA LEU A 287 28.29 8.97 -4.71
C LEU A 287 29.27 9.89 -3.97
N ASP A 288 29.27 9.81 -2.64
CA ASP A 288 30.33 10.46 -1.88
C ASP A 288 31.69 9.82 -2.17
N HIS A 289 32.76 10.50 -1.76
CA HIS A 289 34.12 10.05 -2.04
C HIS A 289 34.41 8.65 -1.47
N GLU A 290 33.82 8.29 -0.33
CA GLU A 290 34.03 7.00 0.32
C GLU A 290 33.44 5.87 -0.53
N TRP A 291 32.16 5.96 -0.90
CA TRP A 291 31.50 4.95 -1.71
C TRP A 291 32.06 4.89 -3.13
N ASP A 292 32.41 6.03 -3.73
CA ASP A 292 33.07 6.08 -5.04
C ASP A 292 34.42 5.34 -4.98
N GLU A 293 35.24 5.58 -3.96
CA GLU A 293 36.50 4.87 -3.81
C GLU A 293 36.29 3.37 -3.59
N ILE A 294 35.35 2.98 -2.73
CA ILE A 294 35.07 1.57 -2.43
C ILE A 294 34.58 0.81 -3.67
N LEU A 295 33.58 1.36 -4.36
CA LEU A 295 32.95 0.69 -5.50
C LEU A 295 33.87 0.70 -6.73
N ASN A 296 34.77 1.67 -6.88
CA ASN A 296 35.75 1.69 -7.96
C ASN A 296 36.97 0.77 -7.74
N LYS A 297 37.13 0.13 -6.57
CA LYS A 297 38.22 -0.85 -6.34
C LYS A 297 38.09 -2.10 -7.21
N ARG A 298 36.88 -2.43 -7.69
CA ARG A 298 36.60 -3.61 -8.52
C ARG A 298 35.59 -3.25 -9.60
N GLU A 299 35.70 -3.92 -10.74
CA GLU A 299 34.74 -3.79 -11.85
C GLU A 299 33.34 -4.29 -11.47
N HIS A 300 33.28 -5.33 -10.63
CA HIS A 300 32.04 -5.96 -10.18
C HIS A 300 31.89 -5.82 -8.66
N ASN A 301 30.74 -5.35 -8.22
CA ASN A 301 30.40 -5.17 -6.81
C ASN A 301 29.11 -5.94 -6.48
N MET A 302 29.04 -6.48 -5.26
CA MET A 302 27.84 -7.12 -4.73
C MET A 302 27.29 -6.26 -3.60
N LEU A 303 26.10 -5.72 -3.79
CA LEU A 303 25.36 -5.01 -2.75
C LEU A 303 24.40 -5.99 -2.06
N ILE A 304 24.51 -6.12 -0.75
CA ILE A 304 23.61 -6.95 0.05
C ILE A 304 22.84 -6.03 0.99
N SER A 305 21.51 -6.08 0.93
CA SER A 305 20.62 -5.36 1.83
C SER A 305 19.45 -6.27 2.20
N PHE A 306 19.19 -6.42 3.50
CA PHE A 306 18.07 -7.20 4.03
C PHE A 306 16.82 -6.34 4.29
N GLY A 307 16.83 -5.09 3.80
CA GLY A 307 15.79 -4.12 4.06
C GLY A 307 15.88 -3.52 5.47
N SER A 308 14.83 -2.79 5.85
CA SER A 308 14.79 -2.01 7.11
C SER A 308 14.02 -2.69 8.24
N MET A 309 13.23 -3.74 7.94
CA MET A 309 12.35 -4.40 8.92
C MET A 309 13.05 -5.55 9.62
N VAL A 310 13.71 -6.44 8.85
CA VAL A 310 14.37 -7.62 9.42
C VAL A 310 15.86 -7.31 9.59
N LYS A 311 16.28 -7.05 10.84
CA LYS A 311 17.68 -6.70 11.14
C LYS A 311 18.61 -7.89 10.92
N SER A 312 19.73 -7.70 10.24
CA SER A 312 20.76 -8.74 10.08
C SER A 312 21.34 -9.23 11.41
N THR A 313 21.25 -8.41 12.47
CA THR A 313 21.61 -8.78 13.85
C THR A 313 20.68 -9.81 14.48
N THR A 314 19.55 -10.15 13.87
CA THR A 314 18.65 -11.24 14.30
C THR A 314 18.78 -12.49 13.43
N MET A 315 19.59 -12.44 12.36
CA MET A 315 19.84 -13.58 11.47
C MET A 315 20.41 -14.78 12.25
N PRO A 316 19.98 -16.03 11.95
CA PRO A 316 20.51 -17.23 12.59
C PRO A 316 22.05 -17.26 12.59
N GLU A 317 22.66 -17.65 13.72
CA GLU A 317 24.12 -17.63 13.87
C GLU A 317 24.84 -18.51 12.85
N ASN A 318 24.22 -19.61 12.43
CA ASN A 318 24.77 -20.51 11.42
C ASN A 318 24.74 -19.94 9.98
N TRP A 319 24.13 -18.77 9.76
CA TRP A 319 24.11 -18.05 8.48
C TRP A 319 25.03 -16.82 8.47
N ARG A 320 25.61 -16.46 9.61
CA ARG A 320 26.58 -15.37 9.75
C ARG A 320 27.99 -15.87 9.44
#